data_AF-A0A832ZQ43-F1
#
_entry.id   AF-A0A832ZQ43-F1
#
_cell.length_a   1.000
_cell.length_b   1.000
_cell.length_c   1.000
_cell.angle_alpha   90.00
_cell.angle_beta   90.00
_cell.angle_gamma   90.00
#
_symmetry.space_group_name_H-M   'P 1'
#
loop_
_entity.id
_entity.type
_entity.pdbx_description
1 polymer ?
#
loop_
_entity_poly.entity_id
_entity_poly.type
_entity_poly.pdbx_seq_one_letter_code
_entity_poly.pdbx_strand_id
1 'polypeptide(L)'
;MKNLFNPIAITILIIILSISIYIIMENAGGNVEDEENMFKMEGTIKYIGLEGGFYGIIGDDGKKYQPINLPDEYRVDGLRVWFKARAREDLATIYMWGTPIEIIEIYPV
;
A
#
# COMPACT_ATOMS: atom_id res chain seq x y z
N MET A 1 31.10 -25.85 46.70
CA MET A 1 30.22 -24.89 46.00
C MET A 1 31.00 -24.28 44.85
N LYS A 2 30.89 -24.84 43.64
CA LYS A 2 31.64 -24.36 42.47
C LYS A 2 30.75 -23.41 41.67
N ASN A 3 31.10 -22.13 41.70
CA ASN A 3 30.83 -21.07 40.73
C ASN A 3 29.50 -21.17 39.96
N LEU A 4 28.42 -20.70 40.57
CA LEU A 4 27.15 -20.42 39.89
C LEU A 4 27.24 -19.22 38.92
N PHE A 5 28.35 -18.47 38.96
CA PHE A 5 28.60 -17.28 38.15
C PHE A 5 29.80 -17.50 37.23
N ASN A 6 29.60 -18.21 36.12
CA ASN A 6 30.57 -18.17 35.01
C ASN A 6 30.26 -16.93 34.17
N PRO A 7 31.08 -15.85 34.24
CA PRO A 7 30.80 -14.61 33.53
C PRO A 7 30.69 -14.82 32.02
N ILE A 8 31.43 -15.79 31.47
CA ILE A 8 31.38 -16.14 30.05
C ILE A 8 30.01 -16.73 29.68
N ALA A 9 29.45 -17.60 30.53
CA ALA A 9 28.13 -18.20 30.29
C ALA A 9 27.00 -17.15 30.34
N ILE A 10 27.12 -16.16 31.24
CA ILE A 10 26.15 -15.05 31.34
C ILE A 10 26.21 -14.18 30.08
N THR A 11 27.42 -13.84 29.60
CA THR A 11 27.57 -13.05 28.37
C THR A 11 27.01 -13.76 27.15
N ILE A 12 27.24 -15.08 27.02
CA ILE A 12 26.68 -15.89 25.92
C ILE A 12 25.14 -15.88 25.98
N LEU A 13 24.55 -16.02 27.17
CA LEU A 13 23.09 -15.99 27.33
C LEU A 13 22.49 -14.65 26.92
N ILE A 14 23.13 -13.53 27.30
CA ILE A 14 22.67 -12.19 26.91
C ILE A 14 22.74 -12.02 25.39
N ILE A 15 23.81 -12.49 24.74
CA ILE A 15 23.94 -12.42 23.27
C ILE A 15 22.84 -13.24 22.59
N ILE A 16 22.56 -14.45 23.08
CA ILE A 16 21.48 -15.30 22.54
C ILE A 16 20.12 -14.62 22.70
N LEU A 17 19.85 -13.99 23.85
CA LEU A 17 18.59 -13.27 24.07
C LEU A 17 18.47 -12.05 23.16
N SER A 18 19.54 -11.28 22.98
CA SER A 18 19.57 -10.12 22.07
C SER A 18 19.36 -10.52 20.62
N ILE A 19 20.00 -11.61 20.17
CA ILE A 19 19.82 -12.15 18.81
C ILE A 19 18.39 -12.66 18.63
N SER A 20 17.84 -13.36 19.63
CA SER A 20 16.46 -13.86 19.59
C SER A 20 15.45 -12.72 19.48
N ILE A 21 15.64 -11.64 20.25
CA ILE A 21 14.80 -10.43 20.20
C ILE A 21 14.89 -9.77 18.82
N TYR A 22 16.09 -9.64 18.26
CA TYR A 22 16.30 -9.08 16.93
C TYR A 22 15.55 -9.86 15.84
N ILE A 23 15.62 -11.21 15.86
CA ILE A 23 14.92 -12.09 14.92
C ILE A 23 13.39 -11.94 15.05
N ILE A 24 12.86 -11.74 16.26
CA ILE A 24 11.41 -11.53 16.48
C ILE A 24 10.96 -10.19 15.89
N MET A 25 11.77 -9.14 16.03
CA MET A 25 11.45 -7.82 15.47
C MET A 25 11.40 -7.82 13.95
N GLU A 26 12.28 -8.58 13.29
CA GLU A 26 12.29 -8.71 11.82
C GLU A 26 11.07 -9.49 11.30
N ASN A 27 10.61 -10.53 12.03
CA ASN A 27 9.44 -11.33 11.65
C ASN A 27 8.09 -10.69 12.03
N ALA A 28 8.08 -9.70 12.93
CA ALA A 28 6.87 -8.95 13.30
C ALA A 28 6.51 -7.85 12.28
N GLY A 29 7.41 -7.54 11.34
CA GLY A 29 7.21 -6.56 10.26
C GLY A 29 6.44 -7.10 9.06
N GLY A 30 5.48 -8.00 9.26
CA GLY A 30 4.61 -8.49 8.19
C GLY A 30 3.59 -7.42 7.76
N ASN A 31 3.65 -7.01 6.48
CA ASN A 31 2.61 -6.30 5.70
C ASN A 31 1.85 -5.14 6.38
N VAL A 32 2.46 -4.40 7.30
CA VAL A 32 1.77 -3.27 7.97
C VAL A 32 1.55 -2.09 7.00
N GLU A 33 2.51 -1.82 6.11
CA GLU A 33 2.38 -0.78 5.07
C GLU A 33 1.24 -1.06 4.08
N ASP A 34 0.94 -2.34 3.85
CA ASP A 34 -0.05 -2.77 2.85
C ASP A 34 -1.48 -2.42 3.24
N GLU A 35 -1.78 -2.34 4.55
CA GLU A 35 -3.10 -1.98 5.09
C GLU A 35 -3.24 -0.49 5.39
N GLU A 36 -2.20 0.17 5.89
CA GLU A 36 -2.26 1.60 6.30
C GLU A 36 -2.62 2.53 5.13
N ASN A 37 -2.23 2.17 3.91
CA ASN A 37 -2.48 2.95 2.70
C ASN A 37 -3.73 2.52 1.92
N MET A 38 -4.56 1.63 2.47
CA MET A 38 -5.81 1.22 1.83
C MET A 38 -6.95 2.16 2.18
N PHE A 39 -7.78 2.46 1.19
CA PHE A 39 -9.01 3.22 1.38
C PHE A 39 -10.10 2.72 0.44
N LYS A 40 -11.33 3.19 0.68
CA LYS A 40 -12.50 2.87 -0.14
C LYS A 40 -13.38 4.10 -0.30
N MET A 41 -13.95 4.27 -1.49
CA MET A 41 -14.88 5.36 -1.76
C MET A 41 -15.64 5.12 -3.06
N GLU A 42 -16.57 6.01 -3.38
CA GLU A 42 -17.12 6.11 -4.71
C GLU A 42 -16.46 7.25 -5.50
N GLY A 43 -16.55 7.12 -6.82
CA GLY A 43 -16.01 8.09 -7.76
C GLY A 43 -16.58 7.89 -9.16
N THR A 44 -16.18 8.78 -10.05
CA THR A 44 -16.61 8.76 -11.46
C THR A 44 -15.39 8.57 -12.34
N ILE A 45 -15.42 7.55 -13.20
CA ILE A 45 -14.41 7.32 -14.23
C ILE A 45 -14.42 8.49 -15.20
N LYS A 46 -13.23 9.03 -15.51
CA LYS A 46 -13.04 10.10 -16.49
C LYS A 46 -11.90 9.82 -17.44
N TYR A 47 -12.15 10.03 -18.74
CA TYR A 47 -11.11 10.08 -19.74
C TYR A 47 -10.38 11.42 -19.67
N ILE A 48 -9.05 11.36 -19.57
CA ILE A 48 -8.16 12.50 -19.45
C ILE A 48 -7.26 12.52 -20.68
N GLY A 49 -7.40 13.53 -21.53
CA GLY A 49 -6.66 13.66 -22.80
C GLY A 49 -5.21 14.16 -22.68
N LEU A 50 -4.47 13.77 -21.64
CA LEU A 50 -3.06 14.13 -21.46
C LEU A 50 -2.14 13.01 -21.97
N GLU A 51 -1.03 13.36 -22.62
CA GLU A 51 0.03 12.42 -23.08
C GLU A 51 -0.50 11.17 -23.82
N GLY A 52 -1.42 11.35 -24.77
CA GLY A 52 -2.03 10.23 -25.52
C GLY A 52 -3.28 9.64 -24.86
N GLY A 53 -3.59 10.08 -23.64
CA GLY A 53 -4.85 9.88 -22.96
C GLY A 53 -4.88 8.65 -22.05
N PHE A 54 -5.59 8.78 -20.93
CA PHE A 54 -5.79 7.71 -19.95
C PHE A 54 -7.12 7.86 -19.22
N TYR A 55 -7.52 6.84 -18.47
CA TYR A 55 -8.70 6.90 -17.60
C TYR A 55 -8.28 7.07 -16.14
N GLY A 56 -8.85 8.05 -15.46
CA GLY A 56 -8.70 8.29 -14.03
C GLY A 56 -10.04 8.22 -13.31
N ILE A 57 -10.01 8.34 -11.98
CA ILE A 57 -11.21 8.41 -11.14
C ILE A 57 -11.22 9.75 -10.43
N ILE A 58 -12.33 10.48 -10.54
CA ILE A 58 -12.62 11.63 -9.68
C ILE A 58 -13.42 11.10 -8.50
N GLY A 59 -12.80 11.07 -7.32
CA GLY A 59 -13.47 10.63 -6.09
C GLY A 59 -14.51 11.64 -5.62
N ASP A 60 -15.45 11.19 -4.80
CA ASP A 60 -16.45 12.07 -4.18
C ASP A 60 -15.87 13.08 -3.20
N ASP A 61 -14.65 12.86 -2.74
CA ASP A 61 -13.88 13.85 -1.99
C ASP A 61 -13.30 14.95 -2.88
N GLY A 62 -13.56 14.91 -4.18
CA GLY A 62 -13.07 15.85 -5.18
C GLY A 62 -11.63 15.62 -5.61
N LYS A 63 -10.95 14.58 -5.10
CA LYS A 63 -9.58 14.26 -5.46
C LYS A 63 -9.50 13.43 -6.74
N LYS A 64 -8.31 13.46 -7.33
CA LYS A 64 -7.96 12.73 -8.55
C LYS A 64 -7.16 11.51 -8.18
N TYR A 65 -7.63 10.36 -8.62
CA TYR A 65 -6.96 9.09 -8.47
C TYR A 65 -6.60 8.54 -9.84
N GLN A 66 -5.35 8.10 -9.99
CA GLN A 66 -4.84 7.53 -11.21
C GLN A 66 -4.62 6.03 -11.02
N PRO A 67 -5.55 5.18 -11.47
CA PRO A 67 -5.35 3.76 -11.38
C PRO A 67 -4.24 3.28 -12.30
N ILE A 68 -3.32 2.48 -11.77
CA ILE A 68 -2.28 1.84 -12.56
C ILE A 68 -2.75 0.51 -13.17
N ASN A 69 -3.88 -0.02 -12.71
CA ASN A 69 -4.44 -1.33 -13.10
C ASN A 69 -5.96 -1.28 -13.36
N LEU A 70 -6.51 -0.17 -13.92
CA LEU A 70 -7.94 -0.09 -14.25
C LEU A 70 -8.33 -1.16 -15.29
N PRO A 71 -9.27 -2.07 -15.00
CA PRO A 71 -9.71 -3.08 -15.95
C PRO A 71 -10.42 -2.43 -17.15
N ASP A 72 -10.27 -3.02 -18.33
CA ASP A 72 -10.75 -2.46 -19.60
C ASP A 72 -12.28 -2.21 -19.60
N GLU A 73 -13.05 -3.07 -18.94
CA GLU A 73 -14.50 -2.95 -18.83
C GLU A 73 -14.98 -1.68 -18.08
N TYR A 74 -14.11 -1.09 -17.24
CA TYR A 74 -14.41 0.15 -16.53
C TYR A 74 -13.93 1.40 -17.29
N ARG A 75 -13.31 1.27 -18.47
CA ARG A 75 -12.83 2.41 -19.28
C ARG A 75 -13.97 3.08 -20.06
N VAL A 76 -14.96 3.56 -19.32
CA VAL A 76 -16.14 4.25 -19.85
C VAL A 76 -16.24 5.61 -19.19
N ASP A 77 -16.11 6.69 -19.97
CA ASP A 77 -16.22 8.05 -19.42
C ASP A 77 -17.59 8.27 -18.78
N GLY A 78 -17.59 8.79 -17.55
CA GLY A 78 -18.80 9.05 -16.78
C GLY A 78 -19.32 7.84 -16.00
N LEU A 79 -18.71 6.66 -16.10
CA LEU A 79 -19.12 5.50 -15.32
C LEU A 79 -18.94 5.75 -13.82
N ARG A 80 -19.99 5.48 -13.06
CA ARG A 80 -19.98 5.60 -11.61
C ARG A 80 -19.52 4.29 -10.98
N VAL A 81 -18.57 4.37 -10.05
CA VAL A 81 -17.95 3.19 -9.43
C VAL A 81 -17.74 3.38 -7.94
N TRP A 82 -17.86 2.28 -7.22
CA TRP A 82 -17.26 2.12 -5.90
C TRP A 82 -15.94 1.40 -6.08
N PHE A 83 -14.92 1.77 -5.33
CA PHE A 83 -13.63 1.12 -5.37
C PHE A 83 -12.95 1.05 -4.00
N LYS A 84 -12.19 -0.04 -3.80
CA LYS A 84 -11.18 -0.19 -2.75
C LYS A 84 -9.82 -0.14 -3.42
N ALA A 85 -8.93 0.70 -2.92
CA ALA A 85 -7.62 0.88 -3.50
C ALA A 85 -6.54 1.11 -2.46
N ARG A 86 -5.29 0.87 -2.87
CA ARG A 86 -4.09 1.25 -2.14
C ARG A 86 -3.48 2.49 -2.78
N ALA A 87 -3.21 3.52 -1.99
CA ALA A 87 -2.42 4.66 -2.45
C ALA A 87 -0.96 4.23 -2.67
N ARG A 88 -0.40 4.59 -3.84
CA ARG A 88 0.97 4.27 -4.22
C ARG A 88 1.80 5.54 -4.22
N GLU A 89 2.09 6.04 -3.00
CA GLU A 89 2.93 7.22 -2.80
C GLU A 89 4.39 7.00 -3.23
N ASP A 90 4.80 5.74 -3.33
CA ASP A 90 6.09 5.28 -3.84
C ASP A 90 6.21 5.40 -5.37
N LEU A 91 5.10 5.63 -6.08
CA LEU A 91 5.06 5.71 -7.53
C LEU A 91 4.86 7.13 -8.02
N ALA A 92 5.71 7.54 -8.96
CA ALA A 92 5.46 8.70 -9.82
C ALA A 92 5.06 8.21 -11.22
N THR A 93 4.02 8.80 -11.79
CA THR A 93 3.54 8.48 -13.14
C THR A 93 3.93 9.58 -14.12
N ILE A 94 4.04 9.23 -15.40
CA ILE A 94 4.35 10.19 -16.47
C ILE A 94 3.31 11.32 -16.56
N TYR A 95 2.04 11.00 -16.26
CA TYR A 95 0.93 11.93 -16.39
C TYR A 95 0.84 12.98 -15.28
N MET A 96 1.48 12.75 -14.12
CA MET A 96 1.50 13.66 -12.95
C MET A 96 0.14 14.31 -12.60
N TRP A 97 -0.97 13.58 -12.77
CA TRP A 97 -2.32 14.18 -12.74
C TRP A 97 -3.08 14.00 -11.42
N GLY A 98 -2.79 12.95 -10.67
CA GLY A 98 -3.46 12.60 -9.41
C GLY A 98 -2.66 11.58 -8.63
N THR A 99 -3.20 11.13 -7.48
CA THR A 99 -2.55 10.11 -6.65
C THR A 99 -2.58 8.77 -7.38
N PRO A 100 -1.43 8.12 -7.65
CA PRO A 100 -1.41 6.79 -8.22
C PRO A 100 -2.03 5.81 -7.23
N ILE A 101 -2.92 4.96 -7.74
CA ILE A 101 -3.59 3.95 -6.93
C ILE A 101 -3.55 2.60 -7.60
N GLU A 102 -3.46 1.57 -6.77
CA GLU A 102 -3.68 0.18 -7.17
C GLU A 102 -5.09 -0.22 -6.74
N ILE A 103 -5.94 -0.56 -7.69
CA ILE A 103 -7.31 -1.04 -7.44
C ILE A 103 -7.22 -2.47 -6.92
N ILE A 104 -7.87 -2.70 -5.79
CA ILE A 104 -8.00 -4.00 -5.14
C ILE A 104 -9.38 -4.60 -5.43
N GLU A 105 -10.41 -3.75 -5.46
CA GLU A 105 -11.79 -4.12 -5.77
C GLU A 105 -12.51 -2.94 -6.41
N ILE A 106 -13.35 -3.19 -7.41
CA ILE A 106 -14.11 -2.17 -8.11
C ILE A 106 -15.41 -2.77 -8.66
N TYR A 107 -16.50 -2.00 -8.60
CA TYR A 107 -17.77 -2.36 -9.24
C TYR A 107 -18.60 -1.10 -9.56
N PRO A 108 -19.52 -1.17 -10.54
CA PRO A 108 -20.43 -0.08 -10.85
C PRO A 108 -21.42 0.18 -9.70
N VAL A 109 -21.83 1.44 -9.52
CA VAL A 109 -22.87 1.85 -8.55
C VAL A 109 -24.10 2.39 -9.26
#